data_AF-A0A536JT60-F1
#
_entry.id   AF-A0A536JT60-F1
#
_cell.length_a   1.000
_cell.length_b   1.000
_cell.length_c   1.000
_cell.angle_alpha   90.00
_cell.angle_beta   90.00
_cell.angle_gamma   90.00
#
_symmetry.space_group_name_H-M   'P 1'
#
loop_
_entity.id
_entity.type
_entity.pdbx_description
1 polymer ?
#
loop_
_entity_poly.entity_id
_entity_poly.type
_entity_poly.pdbx_seq_one_letter_code
_entity_poly.pdbx_strand_id
1 'polypeptide(L)'
;MELIAAAYLAAAAAAGFGITYLSGIAFTLEERIVFGIVIGAAALSVAAFVPALVARDVNTVTALLGLGIALLVGGAGVFVGRHQVAGDWGDARGRWTARWSSPGHPWPLLAVLLVCGAWTAHFLHQAYVYTPSGLYAGYVNIWGDWAAHLSFAGSFAYGHNFPPEFPIDTGHRLGYPFMIDFLASNLVPMGLSLTATLTATSAMLGLAFPGVTYLAAARFLCGRAGAAIAVFVFLLSGGLGFVYLAGDV
;
A
#
# COMPACT_ATOMS: atom_id res chain seq x y z
N MET A 1 -13.05 3.85 -15.62
CA MET A 1 -13.34 3.43 -14.23
C MET A 1 -12.05 3.16 -13.47
N GLU A 2 -11.10 2.40 -14.03
CA GLU A 2 -9.78 2.15 -13.39
C GLU A 2 -8.97 3.42 -13.04
N LEU A 3 -9.03 4.46 -13.89
CA LEU A 3 -8.33 5.73 -13.62
C LEU A 3 -8.84 6.45 -12.35
N ILE A 4 -10.13 6.33 -12.03
CA ILE A 4 -10.71 6.97 -10.84
C ILE A 4 -10.17 6.30 -9.58
N ALA A 5 -10.17 4.97 -9.55
CA ALA A 5 -9.61 4.21 -8.44
C ALA A 5 -8.09 4.44 -8.28
N ALA A 6 -7.35 4.51 -9.39
CA ALA A 6 -5.93 4.84 -9.35
C ALA A 6 -5.68 6.25 -8.80
N ALA A 7 -6.46 7.25 -9.23
CA ALA A 7 -6.39 8.60 -8.69
C ALA A 7 -6.78 8.66 -7.20
N TYR A 8 -7.76 7.87 -6.78
CA TYR A 8 -8.18 7.75 -5.38
C TYR A 8 -7.05 7.21 -4.48
N LEU A 9 -6.37 6.14 -4.90
CA LEU A 9 -5.21 5.60 -4.18
C LEU A 9 -4.00 6.54 -4.22
N ALA A 10 -3.75 7.20 -5.35
CA ALA A 10 -2.69 8.19 -5.47
C ALA A 10 -2.93 9.41 -4.54
N ALA A 11 -4.18 9.86 -4.43
CA ALA A 11 -4.57 10.91 -3.49
C ALA A 11 -4.40 10.46 -2.03
N ALA A 12 -4.70 9.20 -1.72
CA ALA A 12 -4.42 8.64 -0.40
C ALA A 12 -2.90 8.64 -0.10
N ALA A 13 -2.07 8.23 -1.05
CA ALA A 13 -0.61 8.30 -0.90
C ALA A 13 -0.12 9.75 -0.73
N ALA A 14 -0.70 10.72 -1.45
CA ALA A 14 -0.39 12.14 -1.29
C ALA A 14 -0.79 12.68 0.09
N ALA A 15 -1.94 12.25 0.62
CA ALA A 15 -2.33 12.54 2.00
C ALA A 15 -1.29 12.02 2.99
N GLY A 16 -0.89 10.74 2.86
CA GLY A 16 0.11 10.13 3.71
C GLY A 16 1.49 10.79 3.61
N PHE A 17 1.93 11.18 2.40
CA PHE A 17 3.13 11.99 2.20
C PHE A 17 3.08 13.27 3.04
N GLY A 18 1.96 13.99 3.01
CA GLY A 18 1.75 15.18 3.82
C GLY A 18 1.77 14.89 5.33
N ILE A 19 1.13 13.81 5.76
CA ILE A 19 1.10 13.37 7.16
C ILE A 19 2.52 13.11 7.69
N THR A 20 3.47 12.66 6.85
CA THR A 20 4.86 12.43 7.31
C THR A 20 5.52 13.68 7.91
N TYR A 21 5.11 14.89 7.52
CA TYR A 21 5.64 16.14 8.08
C TYR A 21 5.15 16.41 9.52
N LEU A 22 4.09 15.73 9.96
CA LEU A 22 3.59 15.82 11.34
C LEU A 22 4.37 14.90 12.31
N SER A 23 5.19 13.98 11.80
CA SER A 23 5.92 13.01 12.62
C SER A 23 7.05 13.61 13.46
N GLY A 24 7.55 14.80 13.08
CA GLY A 24 8.76 15.38 13.66
C GLY A 24 10.06 14.64 13.32
N ILE A 25 10.00 13.58 12.52
CA ILE A 25 11.17 12.81 12.08
C ILE A 25 11.78 13.47 10.85
N ALA A 26 13.11 13.62 10.84
CA ALA A 26 13.87 14.09 9.69
C ALA A 26 13.94 12.99 8.62
N PHE A 27 12.89 12.90 7.80
CA PHE A 27 12.80 12.01 6.65
C PHE A 27 13.40 12.66 5.40
N THR A 28 14.08 11.88 4.57
CA THR A 28 14.39 12.27 3.19
C THR A 28 13.13 12.27 2.33
N LEU A 29 13.18 12.90 1.16
CA LEU A 29 12.04 12.90 0.22
C LEU A 29 11.59 11.47 -0.13
N GLU A 30 12.52 10.56 -0.38
CA GLU A 30 12.22 9.16 -0.70
C GLU A 30 11.50 8.44 0.44
N GLU A 31 11.90 8.70 1.69
CA GLU A 31 11.24 8.18 2.88
C GLU A 31 9.83 8.72 3.01
N ARG A 32 9.62 10.02 2.78
CA ARG A 32 8.28 10.62 2.82
C ARG A 32 7.36 10.04 1.75
N ILE A 33 7.87 9.79 0.54
CA ILE A 33 7.10 9.19 -0.54
C ILE A 33 6.73 7.76 -0.19
N VAL A 34 7.71 6.93 0.18
CA VAL A 34 7.53 5.50 0.41
C VAL A 34 6.70 5.22 1.67
N PHE A 35 7.06 5.83 2.80
CA PHE A 35 6.27 5.71 4.03
C PHE A 35 4.90 6.38 3.89
N GLY A 36 4.82 7.46 3.10
CA GLY A 36 3.57 8.15 2.79
C GLY A 36 2.54 7.26 2.11
N ILE A 37 2.95 6.30 1.27
CA ILE A 37 2.01 5.33 0.68
C ILE A 37 1.34 4.50 1.79
N VAL A 38 2.12 3.94 2.72
CA VAL A 38 1.60 3.10 3.83
C VAL A 38 0.74 3.92 4.79
N ILE A 39 1.23 5.08 5.21
CA ILE A 39 0.51 5.99 6.11
C ILE A 39 -0.79 6.48 5.45
N GLY A 40 -0.74 6.76 4.15
CA GLY A 40 -1.88 7.20 3.36
C GLY A 40 -2.98 6.16 3.28
N ALA A 41 -2.63 4.90 3.01
CA ALA A 41 -3.57 3.78 3.04
C ALA A 41 -4.24 3.66 4.42
N ALA A 42 -3.45 3.66 5.50
CA ALA A 42 -3.97 3.55 6.86
C ALA A 42 -4.86 4.74 7.25
N ALA A 43 -4.43 5.97 6.95
CA ALA A 43 -5.17 7.19 7.23
C ALA A 43 -6.51 7.20 6.49
N LEU A 44 -6.52 6.82 5.21
CA LEU A 44 -7.74 6.73 4.43
C LEU A 44 -8.69 5.65 4.97
N SER A 45 -8.20 4.45 5.31
CA SER A 45 -9.03 3.40 5.91
C SER A 45 -9.73 3.88 7.18
N VAL A 46 -8.97 4.49 8.09
CA VAL A 46 -9.52 4.99 9.37
C VAL A 46 -10.49 6.15 9.13
N ALA A 47 -10.12 7.10 8.26
CA ALA A 47 -10.93 8.28 7.98
C ALA A 47 -12.24 7.94 7.28
N ALA A 48 -12.24 6.99 6.35
CA ALA A 48 -13.45 6.55 5.64
C ALA A 48 -14.35 5.66 6.51
N PHE A 49 -13.78 4.95 7.49
CA PHE A 49 -14.54 4.03 8.33
C PHE A 49 -15.60 4.73 9.19
N VAL A 50 -15.29 5.93 9.73
CA VAL A 50 -16.23 6.66 10.58
C VAL A 50 -17.49 7.10 9.80
N PRO A 51 -17.40 7.80 8.64
CA PRO A 51 -18.55 8.08 7.80
C PRO A 51 -19.32 6.83 7.37
N ALA A 52 -18.61 5.76 6.96
CA ALA A 52 -19.26 4.51 6.54
C ALA A 52 -20.02 3.84 7.69
N LEU A 53 -19.48 3.85 8.91
CA LEU A 53 -20.14 3.32 10.10
C LEU A 53 -21.40 4.11 10.46
N VAL A 54 -21.37 5.44 10.33
CA VAL A 54 -22.54 6.29 10.57
C VAL A 54 -23.61 6.08 9.49
N ALA A 55 -23.20 6.03 8.22
CA ALA A 55 -24.09 5.80 7.09
C ALA A 55 -24.57 4.34 6.98
N ARG A 56 -23.92 3.42 7.69
CA ARG A 56 -24.09 1.95 7.57
C ARG A 56 -23.84 1.45 6.14
N ASP A 57 -22.95 2.11 5.40
CA ASP A 57 -22.76 1.83 3.99
C ASP A 57 -21.40 2.31 3.44
N VAL A 58 -20.87 1.56 2.47
CA VAL A 58 -19.73 1.96 1.64
C VAL A 58 -20.24 2.40 0.28
N ASN A 59 -20.24 3.72 0.06
CA ASN A 59 -20.65 4.31 -1.21
C ASN A 59 -19.68 5.44 -1.59
N THR A 60 -19.91 6.04 -2.76
CA THR A 60 -19.04 7.11 -3.27
C THR A 60 -18.94 8.29 -2.31
N VAL A 61 -20.01 8.62 -1.57
CA VAL A 61 -19.99 9.73 -0.61
C VAL A 61 -19.12 9.41 0.60
N THR A 62 -19.32 8.23 1.23
CA THR A 62 -18.54 7.86 2.42
C THR A 62 -17.05 7.68 2.11
N ALA A 63 -16.73 7.11 0.94
CA ALA A 63 -15.36 7.00 0.43
C ALA A 63 -14.72 8.39 0.18
N LEU A 64 -15.41 9.29 -0.52
CA LEU A 64 -14.88 10.63 -0.80
C LEU A 64 -14.76 11.51 0.46
N LEU A 65 -15.66 11.36 1.43
CA LEU A 65 -15.54 12.03 2.73
C LEU A 65 -14.29 11.56 3.48
N GLY A 66 -14.05 10.25 3.52
CA GLY A 66 -12.84 9.69 4.11
C GLY A 66 -11.56 10.18 3.43
N LEU A 67 -11.54 10.19 2.10
CA LEU A 67 -10.43 10.76 1.33
C LEU A 67 -10.22 12.25 1.62
N GLY A 68 -11.31 13.03 1.68
CA GLY A 68 -11.27 14.45 2.01
C GLY A 68 -10.66 14.70 3.39
N ILE A 69 -11.06 13.93 4.40
CA ILE A 69 -10.48 14.01 5.75
C ILE A 69 -8.99 13.68 5.71
N ALA A 70 -8.59 12.58 5.05
CA ALA A 70 -7.18 12.20 4.93
C ALA A 70 -6.34 13.31 4.24
N LEU A 71 -6.84 13.87 3.14
CA LEU A 71 -6.19 14.96 2.41
C LEU A 71 -6.09 16.24 3.24
N LEU A 72 -7.09 16.56 4.06
CA LEU A 72 -7.05 17.72 4.97
C LEU A 72 -5.93 17.55 6.01
N VAL A 73 -5.81 16.37 6.62
CA VAL A 73 -4.72 16.09 7.58
C VAL A 73 -3.36 16.12 6.87
N GLY A 74 -3.25 15.53 5.68
CA GLY A 74 -2.04 15.59 4.87
C GLY A 74 -1.65 17.02 4.48
N GLY A 75 -2.62 17.82 4.05
CA GLY A 75 -2.43 19.24 3.72
C GLY A 75 -1.99 20.07 4.92
N ALA A 76 -2.57 19.82 6.11
CA ALA A 76 -2.11 20.43 7.36
C ALA A 76 -0.66 20.04 7.67
N GLY A 77 -0.28 18.78 7.45
CA GLY A 77 1.10 18.32 7.57
C GLY A 77 2.07 19.06 6.66
N VAL A 78 1.75 19.17 5.36
CA VAL A 78 2.55 19.96 4.41
C VAL A 78 2.63 21.43 4.84
N PHE A 79 1.53 22.01 5.32
CA PHE A 79 1.50 23.41 5.75
C PHE A 79 2.40 23.67 6.98
N VAL A 80 2.39 22.76 7.96
CA VAL A 80 3.27 22.81 9.13
C VAL A 80 4.73 22.60 8.71
N GLY A 81 4.98 21.63 7.82
CA GLY A 81 6.29 21.28 7.30
C GLY A 81 6.79 22.14 6.14
N ARG A 82 6.09 23.21 5.76
CA ARG A 82 6.33 23.95 4.49
C ARG A 82 7.76 24.44 4.28
N HIS A 83 8.47 24.74 5.37
CA HIS A 83 9.88 25.16 5.32
C HIS A 83 10.84 23.99 5.04
N GLN A 84 10.45 22.76 5.41
CA GLN A 84 11.19 21.54 5.12
C GLN A 84 10.94 21.05 3.70
N VAL A 85 9.71 21.20 3.18
CA VAL A 85 9.32 20.70 1.85
C VAL A 85 10.32 21.12 0.76
N ALA A 86 10.59 22.42 0.62
CA ALA A 86 11.53 22.91 -0.39
C ALA A 86 12.97 22.40 -0.17
N GLY A 87 13.37 22.21 1.09
CA GLY A 87 14.64 21.62 1.47
C GLY A 87 14.76 20.16 1.06
N ASP A 88 13.72 19.34 1.31
CA ASP A 88 13.68 17.92 0.97
C ASP A 88 13.76 17.72 -0.56
N TRP A 89 13.07 18.57 -1.33
CA TRP A 89 13.18 18.59 -2.80
C TRP A 89 14.56 19.01 -3.29
N GLY A 90 15.15 20.04 -2.66
CA GLY A 90 16.51 20.50 -2.99
C GLY A 90 17.58 19.45 -2.70
N ASP A 91 17.50 18.82 -1.52
CA ASP A 91 18.37 17.73 -1.10
C ASP A 91 18.26 16.52 -2.04
N ALA A 92 17.03 16.07 -2.32
CA ALA A 92 16.80 14.97 -3.25
C ALA A 92 17.38 15.28 -4.63
N ARG A 93 17.10 16.47 -5.19
CA ARG A 93 17.68 16.90 -6.46
C ARG A 93 19.21 16.90 -6.42
N GLY A 94 19.82 17.38 -5.34
CA GLY A 94 21.26 17.33 -5.12
C GLY A 94 21.80 15.90 -5.18
N ARG A 95 21.17 14.97 -4.44
CA ARG A 95 21.57 13.55 -4.41
C ARG A 95 21.38 12.83 -5.74
N TRP A 96 20.32 13.13 -6.48
CA TRP A 96 20.02 12.52 -7.78
C TRP A 96 20.87 13.07 -8.95
N THR A 97 21.37 14.30 -8.83
CA THR A 97 22.26 14.91 -9.84
C THR A 97 23.74 14.66 -9.57
N ALA A 98 24.08 14.22 -8.36
CA ALA A 98 25.44 13.83 -8.00
C ALA A 98 25.91 12.60 -8.81
N ARG A 99 27.21 12.34 -8.78
CA ARG A 99 27.77 11.11 -9.38
C ARG A 99 27.11 9.89 -8.74
N TRP A 100 26.70 8.91 -9.54
CA TRP A 100 26.04 7.68 -9.06
C TRP A 100 26.83 6.90 -7.99
N SER A 101 28.17 7.01 -8.00
CA SER A 101 29.03 6.40 -6.99
C SER A 101 29.01 7.12 -5.63
N SER A 102 28.49 8.35 -5.56
CA SER A 102 28.47 9.16 -4.34
C SER A 102 27.74 8.44 -3.21
N PRO A 103 28.23 8.57 -1.95
CA PRO A 103 27.48 8.15 -0.77
C PRO A 103 26.12 8.84 -0.75
N GLY A 104 25.05 8.10 -0.44
CA GLY A 104 23.69 8.65 -0.36
C GLY A 104 22.96 8.81 -1.70
N HIS A 105 23.57 8.48 -2.85
CA HIS A 105 22.83 8.51 -4.12
C HIS A 105 21.71 7.44 -4.11
N PRO A 106 20.46 7.76 -4.51
CA PRO A 106 19.31 6.86 -4.29
C PRO A 106 19.13 5.79 -5.37
N TRP A 107 20.10 5.60 -6.27
CA TRP A 107 19.96 4.66 -7.37
C TRP A 107 19.81 3.20 -6.90
N PRO A 108 20.42 2.74 -5.78
CA PRO A 108 20.22 1.37 -5.33
C PRO A 108 18.79 1.15 -4.82
N LEU A 109 18.19 2.16 -4.17
CA LEU A 109 16.77 2.12 -3.80
C LEU A 109 15.91 1.98 -5.06
N LEU A 110 16.17 2.79 -6.09
CA LEU A 110 15.44 2.68 -7.36
C LEU A 110 15.62 1.31 -8.01
N ALA A 111 16.84 0.76 -8.03
CA ALA A 111 17.09 -0.57 -8.58
C ALA A 111 16.31 -1.66 -7.82
N VAL A 112 16.29 -1.61 -6.48
CA VAL A 112 15.48 -2.50 -5.65
C VAL A 112 14.00 -2.35 -5.95
N LEU A 113 13.48 -1.11 -6.01
CA LEU A 113 12.08 -0.85 -6.32
C LEU A 113 11.69 -1.35 -7.71
N LEU A 114 12.55 -1.22 -8.72
CA LEU A 114 12.28 -1.70 -10.07
C LEU A 114 12.25 -3.23 -10.14
N VAL A 115 13.24 -3.90 -9.54
CA VAL A 115 13.31 -5.38 -9.52
C VAL A 115 12.14 -5.96 -8.74
N CYS A 116 11.93 -5.51 -7.50
CA CYS A 116 10.85 -5.99 -6.66
C CYS A 116 9.47 -5.54 -7.16
N GLY A 117 9.38 -4.38 -7.81
CA GLY A 117 8.15 -3.89 -8.42
C GLY A 117 7.73 -4.72 -9.62
N ALA A 118 8.66 -5.08 -10.51
CA ALA A 118 8.39 -5.99 -11.62
C ALA A 118 7.92 -7.36 -11.12
N TRP A 119 8.55 -7.89 -10.07
CA TRP A 119 8.13 -9.12 -9.42
C TRP A 119 6.73 -8.98 -8.82
N THR A 120 6.47 -7.93 -8.03
CA THR A 120 5.15 -7.66 -7.43
C THR A 120 4.05 -7.59 -8.49
N ALA A 121 4.29 -6.89 -9.60
CA ALA A 121 3.35 -6.81 -10.71
C ALA A 121 3.07 -8.19 -11.33
N HIS A 122 4.11 -9.01 -11.50
CA HIS A 122 3.98 -10.39 -11.99
C HIS A 122 3.09 -11.25 -11.07
N PHE A 123 3.34 -11.24 -9.74
CA PHE A 123 2.52 -11.98 -8.77
C PHE A 123 1.07 -11.51 -8.75
N LEU A 124 0.86 -10.19 -8.76
CA LEU A 124 -0.49 -9.63 -8.64
C LEU A 124 -1.32 -9.81 -9.90
N HIS A 125 -0.70 -9.80 -11.08
CA HIS A 125 -1.38 -10.14 -12.34
C HIS A 125 -1.96 -11.57 -12.32
N GLN A 126 -1.35 -12.49 -11.58
CA GLN A 126 -1.81 -13.86 -11.44
C GLN A 126 -2.64 -14.11 -10.17
N ALA A 127 -2.84 -13.12 -9.30
CA ALA A 127 -3.53 -13.33 -8.03
C ALA A 127 -4.95 -13.84 -8.22
N TYR A 128 -5.76 -13.12 -9.01
CA TYR A 128 -7.11 -13.52 -9.40
C TYR A 128 -7.25 -13.53 -10.91
N VAL A 129 -7.66 -14.68 -11.47
CA VAL A 129 -7.84 -14.87 -12.92
C VAL A 129 -9.24 -15.38 -13.17
N TYR A 130 -10.04 -14.60 -13.90
CA TYR A 130 -11.33 -15.08 -14.39
C TYR A 130 -11.12 -15.94 -15.64
N THR A 131 -11.72 -17.12 -15.63
CA THR A 131 -11.83 -18.00 -16.79
C THR A 131 -13.31 -18.30 -17.05
N PRO A 132 -13.69 -18.89 -18.19
CA PRO A 132 -15.07 -19.31 -18.43
C PRO A 132 -15.63 -20.28 -17.38
N SER A 133 -14.77 -21.01 -16.65
CA SER A 133 -15.17 -21.95 -15.60
C SER A 133 -15.21 -21.33 -14.20
N GLY A 134 -14.80 -20.08 -14.02
CA GLY A 134 -14.93 -19.36 -12.75
C GLY A 134 -13.74 -18.48 -12.38
N LEU A 135 -13.66 -18.12 -11.10
CA LEU A 135 -12.55 -17.37 -10.53
C LEU A 135 -11.46 -18.33 -10.05
N TYR A 136 -10.26 -18.19 -10.59
CA TYR A 136 -9.07 -18.95 -10.23
C TYR A 136 -8.10 -18.08 -9.43
N ALA A 137 -7.33 -18.72 -8.55
CA ALA A 137 -6.23 -18.10 -7.84
C ALA A 137 -4.90 -18.66 -8.37
N GLY A 138 -3.94 -17.79 -8.67
CA GLY A 138 -2.69 -18.22 -9.33
C GLY A 138 -1.69 -18.94 -8.44
N TYR A 139 -1.83 -18.87 -7.12
CA TYR A 139 -0.92 -19.53 -6.17
C TYR A 139 -1.62 -19.87 -4.86
N VAL A 140 -1.08 -20.88 -4.16
CA VAL A 140 -1.69 -21.53 -2.99
C VAL A 140 -2.03 -20.55 -1.87
N ASN A 141 -1.19 -19.53 -1.65
CA ASN A 141 -1.42 -18.55 -0.58
C ASN A 141 -2.62 -17.64 -0.89
N ILE A 142 -2.84 -17.27 -2.16
CA ILE A 142 -4.03 -16.50 -2.57
C ILE A 142 -5.27 -17.37 -2.46
N TRP A 143 -5.16 -18.62 -2.91
CA TRP A 143 -6.27 -19.56 -2.82
C TRP A 143 -6.72 -19.79 -1.37
N GLY A 144 -5.78 -19.98 -0.44
CA GLY A 144 -6.07 -20.27 0.96
C GLY A 144 -6.53 -19.05 1.79
N ASP A 145 -5.98 -17.87 1.52
CA ASP A 145 -6.18 -16.69 2.37
C ASP A 145 -7.13 -15.66 1.75
N TRP A 146 -6.99 -15.38 0.45
CA TRP A 146 -7.76 -14.29 -0.17
C TRP A 146 -9.24 -14.62 -0.33
N ALA A 147 -9.67 -15.89 -0.23
CA ALA A 147 -11.09 -16.21 -0.15
C ALA A 147 -11.77 -15.55 1.06
N ALA A 148 -11.08 -15.49 2.21
CA ALA A 148 -11.56 -14.80 3.40
C ALA A 148 -11.59 -13.28 3.19
N HIS A 149 -10.49 -12.71 2.67
CA HIS A 149 -10.41 -11.27 2.37
C HIS A 149 -11.46 -10.81 1.35
N LEU A 150 -11.72 -11.61 0.31
CA LEU A 150 -12.76 -11.34 -0.67
C LEU A 150 -14.14 -11.33 -0.02
N SER A 151 -14.39 -12.25 0.93
CA SER A 151 -15.62 -12.30 1.70
C SER A 151 -15.77 -11.08 2.62
N PHE A 152 -14.70 -10.66 3.29
CA PHE A 152 -14.71 -9.49 4.17
C PHE A 152 -14.92 -8.19 3.38
N ALA A 153 -14.14 -7.97 2.31
CA ALA A 153 -14.28 -6.79 1.45
C ALA A 153 -15.67 -6.75 0.79
N GLY A 154 -16.17 -7.90 0.33
CA GLY A 154 -17.51 -8.02 -0.25
C GLY A 154 -18.62 -7.72 0.75
N SER A 155 -18.46 -8.12 2.02
CA SER A 155 -19.42 -7.82 3.08
C SER A 155 -19.58 -6.31 3.32
N PHE A 156 -18.50 -5.54 3.18
CA PHE A 156 -18.57 -4.08 3.26
C PHE A 156 -19.13 -3.46 1.98
N ALA A 157 -18.64 -3.90 0.81
CA ALA A 157 -18.98 -3.32 -0.48
C ALA A 157 -20.44 -3.56 -0.90
N TYR A 158 -21.01 -4.71 -0.52
CA TYR A 158 -22.33 -5.14 -0.97
C TYR A 158 -23.26 -5.58 0.16
N GLY A 159 -22.71 -5.96 1.32
CA GLY A 159 -23.48 -6.53 2.44
C GLY A 159 -23.86 -5.53 3.54
N HIS A 160 -23.48 -4.24 3.40
CA HIS A 160 -23.72 -3.20 4.42
C HIS A 160 -23.29 -3.64 5.83
N ASN A 161 -22.12 -4.29 5.95
CA ASN A 161 -21.63 -4.93 7.17
C ASN A 161 -21.20 -3.91 8.26
N PHE A 162 -22.18 -3.24 8.85
CA PHE A 162 -22.02 -2.22 9.90
C PHE A 162 -23.07 -2.45 11.01
N PRO A 163 -22.68 -2.76 12.26
CA PRO A 163 -21.30 -2.86 12.72
C PRO A 163 -20.62 -4.11 12.10
N PRO A 164 -19.28 -4.15 11.98
CA PRO A 164 -18.62 -5.28 11.33
C PRO A 164 -18.84 -6.60 12.07
N GLU A 165 -19.40 -7.57 11.35
CA GLU A 165 -19.60 -8.96 11.77
C GLU A 165 -18.89 -9.92 10.82
N PHE A 166 -18.64 -11.16 11.27
CA PHE A 166 -18.14 -12.19 10.36
C PHE A 166 -19.21 -12.54 9.31
N PRO A 167 -18.92 -12.41 8.00
CA PRO A 167 -19.91 -12.70 6.96
C PRO A 167 -20.25 -14.20 6.85
N ILE A 168 -19.40 -15.07 7.38
CA ILE A 168 -19.59 -16.54 7.36
C ILE A 168 -20.22 -17.04 8.68
N ASP A 169 -19.94 -16.35 9.79
CA ASP A 169 -20.44 -16.68 11.14
C ASP A 169 -21.16 -15.46 11.73
N THR A 170 -22.36 -15.21 11.19
CA THR A 170 -23.16 -14.01 11.48
C THR A 170 -23.55 -13.91 12.96
N GLY A 171 -23.67 -12.69 13.49
CA GLY A 171 -23.94 -12.44 14.91
C GLY A 171 -22.68 -12.37 15.79
N HIS A 172 -21.53 -12.74 15.25
CA HIS A 172 -20.23 -12.57 15.90
C HIS A 172 -19.47 -11.37 15.32
N ARG A 173 -18.89 -10.57 16.22
CA ARG A 173 -18.09 -9.39 15.85
C ARG A 173 -16.90 -9.80 14.99
N LEU A 174 -16.61 -9.05 13.94
CA LEU A 174 -15.44 -9.27 13.10
C LEU A 174 -14.15 -8.96 13.87
N GLY A 175 -13.53 -10.00 14.44
CA GLY A 175 -12.31 -9.90 15.25
C GLY A 175 -11.00 -9.92 14.44
N TYR A 176 -11.09 -10.22 13.14
CA TYR A 176 -9.94 -10.20 12.22
C TYR A 176 -9.53 -8.75 11.86
N PRO A 177 -8.25 -8.42 11.66
CA PRO A 177 -7.83 -7.07 11.21
C PRO A 177 -8.37 -6.66 9.82
N PHE A 178 -9.60 -6.14 9.76
CA PHE A 178 -10.36 -5.95 8.52
C PHE A 178 -10.14 -4.61 7.80
N MET A 179 -9.27 -3.72 8.31
CA MET A 179 -9.10 -2.37 7.75
C MET A 179 -8.59 -2.36 6.31
N ILE A 180 -7.85 -3.38 5.89
CA ILE A 180 -7.37 -3.52 4.52
C ILE A 180 -8.51 -3.98 3.58
N ASP A 181 -9.39 -4.86 4.06
CA ASP A 181 -10.59 -5.29 3.33
C ASP A 181 -11.59 -4.15 3.19
N PHE A 182 -11.72 -3.36 4.26
CA PHE A 182 -12.49 -2.12 4.23
C PHE A 182 -11.89 -1.12 3.23
N LEU A 183 -10.56 -0.92 3.19
CA LEU A 183 -9.93 -0.08 2.16
C LEU A 183 -10.26 -0.55 0.75
N ALA A 184 -10.16 -1.85 0.50
CA ALA A 184 -10.49 -2.44 -0.80
C ALA A 184 -11.96 -2.17 -1.16
N SER A 185 -12.90 -2.33 -0.21
CA SER A 185 -14.32 -2.06 -0.45
C SER A 185 -14.60 -0.62 -0.90
N ASN A 186 -13.80 0.37 -0.46
CA ASN A 186 -13.95 1.78 -0.89
C ASN A 186 -13.65 2.00 -2.38
N LEU A 187 -12.98 1.06 -3.06
CA LEU A 187 -12.70 1.13 -4.49
C LEU A 187 -13.84 0.57 -5.35
N VAL A 188 -14.79 -0.19 -4.78
CA VAL A 188 -15.96 -0.67 -5.52
C VAL A 188 -16.83 0.49 -6.00
N PRO A 189 -17.18 1.51 -5.17
CA PRO A 189 -17.86 2.72 -5.64
C PRO A 189 -17.05 3.57 -6.63
N MET A 190 -15.74 3.31 -6.77
CA MET A 190 -14.86 3.95 -7.77
C MET A 190 -14.83 3.18 -9.10
N GLY A 191 -15.61 2.09 -9.21
CA GLY A 191 -15.84 1.34 -10.43
C GLY A 191 -14.89 0.17 -10.65
N LEU A 192 -14.13 -0.26 -9.65
CA LEU A 192 -13.40 -1.53 -9.70
C LEU A 192 -14.30 -2.71 -9.33
N SER A 193 -14.06 -3.87 -9.94
CA SER A 193 -14.63 -5.13 -9.47
C SER A 193 -14.05 -5.50 -8.10
N LEU A 194 -14.77 -6.28 -7.31
CA LEU A 194 -14.32 -6.68 -5.98
C LEU A 194 -12.93 -7.33 -5.98
N THR A 195 -12.66 -8.25 -6.90
CA THR A 195 -11.33 -8.88 -7.03
C THR A 195 -10.24 -7.87 -7.41
N ALA A 196 -10.53 -6.94 -8.31
CA ALA A 196 -9.60 -5.88 -8.67
C ALA A 196 -9.30 -4.94 -7.50
N THR A 197 -10.24 -4.74 -6.57
CA THR A 197 -9.98 -3.91 -5.38
C THR A 197 -8.90 -4.50 -4.49
N LEU A 198 -8.94 -5.81 -4.22
CA LEU A 198 -7.93 -6.52 -3.43
C LEU A 198 -6.56 -6.45 -4.11
N THR A 199 -6.52 -6.67 -5.42
CA THR A 199 -5.28 -6.57 -6.20
C THR A 199 -4.73 -5.15 -6.17
N ALA A 200 -5.57 -4.12 -6.30
CA ALA A 200 -5.15 -2.71 -6.31
C ALA A 200 -4.61 -2.24 -4.95
N THR A 201 -5.28 -2.58 -3.84
CA THR A 201 -4.77 -2.24 -2.50
C THR A 201 -3.52 -3.04 -2.15
N SER A 202 -3.44 -4.30 -2.58
CA SER A 202 -2.22 -5.11 -2.45
C SER A 202 -1.07 -4.56 -3.29
N ALA A 203 -1.34 -4.06 -4.50
CA ALA A 203 -0.34 -3.40 -5.34
C ALA A 203 0.20 -2.13 -4.68
N MET A 204 -0.68 -1.28 -4.13
CA MET A 204 -0.27 -0.05 -3.44
C MET A 204 0.74 -0.33 -2.33
N LEU A 205 0.46 -1.31 -1.45
CA LEU A 205 1.35 -1.65 -0.33
C LEU A 205 2.55 -2.51 -0.77
N GLY A 206 2.33 -3.48 -1.65
CA GLY A 206 3.37 -4.37 -2.16
C GLY A 206 4.45 -3.65 -2.95
N LEU A 207 4.09 -2.62 -3.72
CA LEU A 207 5.07 -1.77 -4.43
C LEU A 207 5.85 -0.85 -3.48
N ALA A 208 5.25 -0.42 -2.37
CA ALA A 208 5.93 0.39 -1.36
C ALA A 208 6.86 -0.44 -0.46
N PHE A 209 6.47 -1.68 -0.15
CA PHE A 209 7.11 -2.52 0.85
C PHE A 209 8.64 -2.70 0.68
N PRO A 210 9.18 -3.00 -0.52
CA PRO A 210 10.63 -3.08 -0.73
C PRO A 210 11.35 -1.78 -0.37
N GLY A 211 10.76 -0.64 -0.71
CA GLY A 211 11.29 0.67 -0.35
C GLY A 211 11.26 0.92 1.16
N VAL A 212 10.17 0.54 1.83
CA VAL A 212 10.01 0.67 3.29
C VAL A 212 11.14 -0.10 3.98
N THR A 213 11.31 -1.37 3.60
CA THR A 213 12.32 -2.26 4.16
C THR A 213 13.73 -1.76 3.86
N TYR A 214 13.99 -1.33 2.62
CA TYR A 214 15.29 -0.77 2.24
C TYR A 214 15.65 0.47 3.08
N LEU A 215 14.73 1.43 3.18
CA LEU A 215 14.97 2.71 3.86
C LEU A 215 15.09 2.50 5.37
N ALA A 216 14.22 1.69 5.97
CA ALA A 216 14.35 1.31 7.37
C ALA A 216 15.71 0.64 7.63
N ALA A 217 16.10 -0.35 6.81
CA ALA A 217 17.39 -1.02 6.92
C ALA A 217 18.56 -0.05 6.72
N ALA A 218 18.45 0.93 5.82
CA ALA A 218 19.48 1.96 5.62
C ALA A 218 19.64 2.89 6.83
N ARG A 219 18.60 3.09 7.64
CA ARG A 219 18.71 3.82 8.92
C ARG A 219 19.36 3.00 10.04
N PHE A 220 19.19 1.68 10.03
CA PHE A 220 19.74 0.79 11.07
C PHE A 220 21.10 0.17 10.72
N LEU A 221 21.40 -0.01 9.43
CA LEU A 221 22.63 -0.62 8.93
C LEU A 221 23.56 0.45 8.35
N CYS A 222 24.88 0.27 8.52
CA CYS A 222 25.88 1.23 8.05
C CYS A 222 26.14 1.22 6.53
N GLY A 223 25.19 0.81 5.67
CA GLY A 223 25.42 0.83 4.22
C GLY A 223 24.30 0.36 3.30
N ARG A 224 24.31 0.91 2.07
CA ARG A 224 23.36 0.61 0.98
C ARG A 224 23.30 -0.85 0.54
N ALA A 225 24.42 -1.57 0.66
CA ALA A 225 24.48 -3.00 0.34
C ALA A 225 23.74 -3.83 1.39
N GLY A 226 23.93 -3.53 2.68
CA GLY A 226 23.19 -4.18 3.77
C GLY A 226 21.69 -3.96 3.66
N ALA A 227 21.27 -2.73 3.31
CA ALA A 227 19.87 -2.43 3.06
C ALA A 227 19.26 -3.24 1.90
N ALA A 228 19.97 -3.36 0.78
CA ALA A 228 19.53 -4.20 -0.35
C ALA A 228 19.48 -5.69 0.03
N ILE A 229 20.50 -6.20 0.72
CA ILE A 229 20.55 -7.58 1.21
C ILE A 229 19.36 -7.85 2.14
N ALA A 230 19.03 -6.94 3.05
CA ALA A 230 17.89 -7.10 3.96
C ALA A 230 16.57 -7.27 3.20
N VAL A 231 16.35 -6.49 2.12
CA VAL A 231 15.16 -6.63 1.26
C VAL A 231 15.10 -8.01 0.62
N PHE A 232 16.19 -8.45 -0.04
CA PHE A 232 16.18 -9.73 -0.75
C PHE A 232 16.17 -10.93 0.19
N VAL A 233 16.86 -10.87 1.32
CA VAL A 233 16.77 -11.90 2.36
C VAL A 233 15.32 -12.00 2.84
N PHE A 234 14.64 -10.88 3.11
CA PHE A 234 13.24 -10.91 3.51
C PHE A 234 12.34 -11.53 2.42
N LEU A 235 12.43 -11.03 1.18
CA LEU A 235 11.56 -11.46 0.08
C LEU A 235 11.82 -12.90 -0.37
N LEU A 236 13.00 -13.44 -0.12
CA LEU A 236 13.38 -14.83 -0.40
C LEU A 236 13.26 -15.73 0.85
N SER A 237 12.36 -15.35 1.78
CA SER A 237 12.01 -16.12 2.97
C SER A 237 13.18 -16.43 3.91
N GLY A 238 14.13 -15.51 4.03
CA GLY A 238 15.27 -15.62 4.94
C GLY A 238 16.38 -16.59 4.50
N GLY A 239 16.24 -17.25 3.34
CA GLY A 239 17.12 -18.34 2.91
C GLY A 239 17.60 -18.23 1.45
N LEU A 240 18.18 -19.32 0.95
CA LEU A 240 18.61 -19.48 -0.45
C LEU A 240 17.42 -19.77 -1.38
N GLY A 241 16.27 -19.10 -1.21
CA GLY A 241 15.06 -19.33 -2.01
C GLY A 241 15.30 -19.25 -3.53
N PHE A 242 16.28 -18.45 -3.95
CA PHE A 242 16.74 -18.35 -5.33
C PHE A 242 17.39 -19.64 -5.88
N VAL A 243 17.92 -20.52 -5.03
CA VAL A 243 18.46 -21.84 -5.43
C VAL A 243 17.32 -22.78 -5.80
N TYR A 244 16.20 -22.74 -5.07
CA TYR A 244 15.00 -23.48 -5.45
C TYR A 244 14.38 -22.91 -6.73
N LEU A 245 14.33 -21.58 -6.85
CA LEU A 245 13.87 -20.91 -8.08
C LEU A 245 14.69 -21.37 -9.30
N ALA A 246 16.02 -21.43 -9.20
CA ALA A 246 16.87 -21.90 -10.30
C ALA A 246 16.68 -23.40 -10.66
N GLY A 247 16.03 -24.18 -9.80
CA GLY A 247 15.61 -25.55 -10.10
C GLY A 247 14.20 -25.65 -10.70
N ASP A 248 13.40 -24.59 -10.57
CA ASP A 248 12.02 -24.49 -11.06
C ASP A 248 11.90 -23.77 -12.42
N VAL A 249 12.97 -23.10 -12.88
CA VAL A 249 13.11 -22.54 -14.25
C VAL A 249 13.87 -23.50 -15.14
#